data_AF-A0A822CPL1-F1
#
_entry.id   AF-A0A822CPL1-F1
#
_cell.length_a   1.000
_cell.length_b   1.000
_cell.length_c   1.000
_cell.angle_alpha   90.00
_cell.angle_beta   90.00
_cell.angle_gamma   90.00
#
_symmetry.space_group_name_H-M   'P 1'
#
loop_
_entity.id
_entity.type
_entity.pdbx_description
1 polymer ?
#
loop_
_entity_poly.entity_id
_entity_poly.type
_entity_poly.pdbx_seq_one_letter_code
_entity_poly.pdbx_strand_id
1 'polypeptide(L)'
;MPCDSLEAKRQMLSECRAYYQNDAVQLAQIDKFKYKYQSKDAIRWYTKPECLFYLFNKVLRSQDIWVLYKFRYFIIDLCYRLEEVSSSQSLSPIRLYRGVKLNRDELEQFHVGCLISTNGFFFMFI
;
A
#
# COMPACT_ATOMS: atom_id res chain seq x y z
N MET A 1 10.61 1.00 14.56
CA MET A 1 9.59 1.25 15.60
C MET A 1 8.23 1.25 14.92
N PRO A 2 7.26 0.42 15.33
CA PRO A 2 5.87 0.58 14.89
C PRO A 2 5.38 1.97 15.30
N CYS A 3 4.66 2.65 14.41
CA CYS A 3 4.20 4.02 14.66
C CYS A 3 3.02 4.00 15.64
N ASP A 4 3.30 3.95 16.94
CA ASP A 4 2.28 3.92 18.01
C ASP A 4 1.58 5.27 18.25
N SER A 5 1.48 6.14 17.23
CA SER A 5 0.66 7.36 17.37
C SER A 5 -0.81 7.02 17.11
N LEU A 6 -1.57 6.89 18.19
CA LEU A 6 -3.03 6.75 18.17
C LEU A 6 -3.69 7.82 17.28
N GLU A 7 -3.10 9.01 17.23
CA GLU A 7 -3.51 10.11 16.36
C GLU A 7 -3.38 9.78 14.88
N ALA A 8 -2.23 9.26 14.41
CA ALA A 8 -2.07 8.88 12.99
C ALA A 8 -3.06 7.79 12.59
N LYS A 9 -3.30 6.80 13.48
CA LYS A 9 -4.31 5.77 13.25
C LYS A 9 -5.71 6.38 13.11
N ARG A 10 -6.10 7.30 14.00
CA ARG A 10 -7.40 7.98 13.95
C ARG A 10 -7.55 8.82 12.68
N GLN A 11 -6.51 9.57 12.31
CA GLN A 11 -6.49 10.41 11.12
C GLN A 11 -6.69 9.57 9.86
N MET A 12 -5.90 8.50 9.70
CA MET A 12 -6.05 7.57 8.58
C MET A 12 -7.46 6.96 8.51
N LEU A 13 -7.98 6.47 9.64
CA LEU A 13 -9.33 5.87 9.68
C LEU A 13 -10.44 6.88 9.33
N SER A 14 -10.30 8.14 9.73
CA SER A 14 -11.24 9.21 9.37
C SER A 14 -11.27 9.45 7.86
N GLU A 15 -10.09 9.52 7.22
CA GLU A 15 -9.98 9.68 5.76
C GLU A 15 -10.60 8.49 5.02
N CYS A 16 -10.33 7.26 5.48
CA CYS A 16 -10.94 6.06 4.91
C CYS A 16 -12.48 6.10 4.99
N ARG A 17 -13.04 6.53 6.14
CA ARG A 17 -14.50 6.62 6.31
C ARG A 17 -15.12 7.72 5.46
N ALA A 18 -14.46 8.87 5.36
CA ALA A 18 -14.93 9.96 4.49
C ALA A 18 -14.97 9.51 3.03
N TYR A 19 -13.96 8.77 2.58
CA TYR A 19 -13.91 8.22 1.22
C TYR A 19 -15.03 7.20 0.94
N TYR A 20 -15.36 6.35 1.90
CA TYR A 20 -16.37 5.28 1.77
C TYR A 20 -17.69 5.59 2.49
N GLN A 21 -18.02 6.86 2.71
CA GLN A 21 -19.17 7.26 3.53
C GLN A 21 -20.52 6.66 3.11
N ASN A 22 -20.67 6.33 1.82
CA ASN A 22 -21.91 5.76 1.25
C ASN A 22 -21.82 4.25 1.00
N ASP A 23 -20.75 3.58 1.45
CA ASP A 23 -20.53 2.16 1.21
C ASP A 23 -20.43 1.40 2.55
N ALA A 24 -21.58 0.88 2.99
CA ALA A 24 -21.70 0.16 4.26
C ALA A 24 -20.79 -1.08 4.34
N VAL A 25 -20.54 -1.75 3.21
CA VAL A 25 -19.66 -2.93 3.16
C VAL A 25 -18.23 -2.49 3.46
N GLN A 26 -17.77 -1.40 2.84
CA GLN A 26 -16.43 -0.87 3.03
C GLN A 26 -16.23 -0.27 4.42
N LEU A 27 -17.25 0.40 4.97
CA LEU A 27 -17.22 0.88 6.36
C LEU A 27 -17.06 -0.27 7.35
N ALA A 28 -17.73 -1.40 7.15
CA ALA A 28 -17.57 -2.59 7.98
C ALA A 28 -16.14 -3.18 7.89
N GLN A 29 -15.51 -3.15 6.72
CA GLN A 29 -14.10 -3.56 6.58
C GLN A 29 -13.14 -2.59 7.29
N ILE A 30 -13.41 -1.28 7.27
CA ILE A 30 -12.64 -0.29 8.02
C ILE A 30 -12.76 -0.53 9.53
N ASP A 31 -13.96 -0.87 10.02
CA ASP A 31 -14.16 -1.26 11.42
C ASP A 31 -13.39 -2.53 11.77
N LYS A 32 -13.48 -3.57 10.94
CA LYS A 32 -12.71 -4.81 11.11
C LYS A 32 -11.21 -4.52 11.20
N PHE A 33 -10.68 -3.65 10.33
CA PHE A 33 -9.28 -3.22 10.39
C PHE A 33 -8.98 -2.48 11.69
N LYS A 34 -9.80 -1.50 12.10
CA LYS A 34 -9.60 -0.73 13.34
C LYS A 34 -9.38 -1.65 14.55
N TYR A 35 -10.18 -2.70 14.68
CA TYR A 35 -10.17 -3.63 15.82
C TYR A 35 -9.17 -4.80 15.69
N LYS A 36 -8.95 -5.32 14.48
CA LYS A 36 -8.13 -6.53 14.26
C LYS A 36 -6.72 -6.25 13.74
N TYR A 37 -6.42 -5.02 13.30
CA TYR A 37 -5.10 -4.68 12.78
C TYR A 37 -4.03 -4.68 13.87
N GLN A 38 -2.90 -5.31 13.56
CA GLN A 38 -1.66 -5.25 14.33
C GLN A 38 -0.51 -4.99 13.35
N SER A 39 0.50 -4.23 13.74
CA SER A 39 1.63 -3.84 12.87
C SER A 39 2.35 -5.05 12.26
N LYS A 40 2.45 -6.17 12.99
CA LYS A 40 3.05 -7.42 12.48
C LYS A 40 2.30 -8.03 11.30
N ASP A 41 1.01 -7.71 11.15
CA ASP A 41 0.14 -8.20 10.09
C ASP A 41 0.08 -7.23 8.88
N ALA A 42 0.89 -6.15 8.86
CA ALA A 42 0.83 -5.12 7.82
C ALA A 42 0.87 -5.67 6.40
N ILE A 43 1.81 -6.59 6.12
CA ILE A 43 1.92 -7.27 4.82
C ILE A 43 0.62 -8.01 4.50
N ARG A 44 0.07 -8.81 5.44
CA ARG A 44 -1.17 -9.57 5.23
C ARG A 44 -2.37 -8.66 4.93
N TRP A 45 -2.47 -7.51 5.60
CA TRP A 45 -3.54 -6.54 5.32
C TRP A 45 -3.33 -5.81 4.00
N TYR A 46 -2.08 -5.62 3.58
CA TYR A 46 -1.75 -5.07 2.28
C TYR A 46 -2.01 -6.07 1.15
N THR A 47 -1.77 -7.37 1.34
CA THR A 47 -1.93 -8.36 0.24
C THR A 47 -3.35 -8.90 0.09
N LYS A 48 -4.21 -8.73 1.09
CA LYS A 48 -5.61 -9.15 1.01
C LYS A 48 -6.37 -8.25 0.02
N PRO A 49 -7.14 -8.83 -0.92
CA PRO A 49 -8.00 -8.08 -1.84
C PRO A 49 -9.26 -7.58 -1.11
N GLU A 50 -9.07 -6.77 -0.08
CA GLU A 50 -10.12 -6.07 0.67
C GLU A 50 -10.09 -4.57 0.33
N CYS A 51 -11.13 -3.84 0.72
CA CYS A 51 -11.28 -2.38 0.62
C CYS A 51 -9.98 -1.56 0.75
N LEU A 52 -9.25 -1.87 1.83
CA LEU A 52 -8.12 -1.08 2.28
C LEU A 52 -6.92 -1.24 1.35
N PHE A 53 -6.75 -2.42 0.74
CA PHE A 53 -5.72 -2.62 -0.27
C PHE A 53 -5.89 -1.66 -1.44
N TYR A 54 -7.11 -1.53 -1.97
CA TYR A 54 -7.40 -0.62 -3.08
C TYR A 54 -7.17 0.84 -2.69
N LEU A 55 -7.63 1.24 -1.50
CA LEU A 55 -7.45 2.60 -1.02
C LEU A 55 -5.97 2.94 -0.80
N PHE A 56 -5.20 2.07 -0.15
CA PHE A 56 -3.77 2.29 0.06
C PHE A 56 -3.01 2.37 -1.27
N ASN A 57 -3.31 1.48 -2.21
CA ASN A 57 -2.70 1.53 -3.54
C ASN A 57 -3.04 2.82 -4.29
N LYS A 58 -4.27 3.33 -4.14
CA LYS A 58 -4.67 4.61 -4.73
C LYS A 58 -3.92 5.78 -4.10
N VAL A 59 -3.81 5.81 -2.77
CA VAL A 59 -3.06 6.83 -2.02
C VAL A 59 -1.58 6.83 -2.40
N LEU A 60 -0.96 5.65 -2.49
CA LEU A 60 0.45 5.55 -2.87
C LEU A 60 0.72 6.06 -4.30
N ARG A 61 -0.25 5.91 -5.20
CA ARG A 61 -0.15 6.38 -6.60
C ARG A 61 -0.45 7.87 -6.76
N SER A 62 -1.16 8.50 -5.82
CA SER A 62 -1.55 9.92 -5.97
C SER A 62 -0.38 10.89 -5.83
N GLN A 63 0.78 10.45 -5.30
CA GLN A 63 1.96 11.28 -5.00
C GLN A 63 1.66 12.50 -4.10
N ASP A 64 0.48 12.58 -3.51
CA ASP A 64 0.10 13.69 -2.65
C ASP A 64 0.72 13.47 -1.26
N ILE A 65 1.73 14.28 -0.94
CA ILE A 65 2.47 14.21 0.31
C ILE A 65 1.54 14.36 1.52
N TRP A 66 0.50 15.19 1.42
CA TRP A 66 -0.45 15.38 2.51
C TRP A 66 -1.27 14.12 2.73
N VAL A 67 -1.74 13.49 1.65
CA VAL A 67 -2.47 12.22 1.75
C VAL A 67 -1.55 11.13 2.28
N LEU A 68 -0.33 10.99 1.76
CA LEU A 68 0.66 10.03 2.28
C LEU A 68 0.92 10.23 3.77
N TYR A 69 1.03 11.47 4.23
CA TYR A 69 1.21 11.78 5.65
C TYR A 69 0.01 11.34 6.50
N LYS A 70 -1.23 11.53 6.04
CA LYS A 70 -2.43 11.03 6.75
C LYS A 70 -2.44 9.50 6.85
N PHE A 71 -1.84 8.82 5.89
CA PHE A 71 -1.76 7.36 5.81
C PHE A 71 -0.45 6.79 6.43
N ARG A 72 0.39 7.64 7.03
CA ARG A 72 1.71 7.27 7.58
C ARG A 72 1.67 6.10 8.57
N TYR A 73 0.58 5.97 9.33
CA TYR A 73 0.42 4.89 10.31
C TYR A 73 0.63 3.51 9.69
N PHE A 74 -0.08 3.22 8.60
CA PHE A 74 0.02 1.93 7.92
C PHE A 74 1.26 1.82 7.02
N ILE A 75 1.66 2.92 6.37
CA ILE A 75 2.80 2.94 5.45
C ILE A 75 4.11 2.62 6.20
N ILE A 76 4.33 3.22 7.37
CA ILE A 76 5.52 2.98 8.18
C ILE A 76 5.59 1.51 8.62
N ASP A 77 4.47 0.98 9.13
CA ASP A 77 4.39 -0.43 9.55
C ASP A 77 4.64 -1.37 8.37
N LEU A 78 4.11 -1.06 7.18
CA LEU A 78 4.35 -1.84 5.96
C LEU A 78 5.82 -1.80 5.55
N CYS A 79 6.45 -0.62 5.50
CA CYS A 79 7.87 -0.48 5.17
C CYS A 79 8.75 -1.29 6.12
N TYR A 80 8.51 -1.18 7.42
CA TYR A 80 9.28 -1.90 8.43
C TYR A 80 9.18 -3.42 8.26
N ARG A 81 7.97 -3.94 8.02
CA ARG A 81 7.77 -5.38 7.80
C ARG A 81 8.40 -5.86 6.49
N LEU A 82 8.38 -5.05 5.43
CA LEU A 82 9.04 -5.39 4.17
C LEU A 82 10.57 -5.42 4.32
N GLU A 83 11.14 -4.46 5.05
CA GLU A 83 12.57 -4.41 5.34
C GLU A 83 13.02 -5.67 6.09
N GLU A 84 12.33 -6.03 7.17
CA GLU A 84 12.59 -7.24 7.97
C GLU A 84 12.55 -8.54 7.13
N VAL A 85 11.57 -8.66 6.22
CA VAL A 85 11.44 -9.80 5.31
C VAL A 85 12.51 -9.79 4.22
N SER A 86 12.98 -8.61 3.80
CA SER A 86 14.05 -8.48 2.81
C SER A 86 15.42 -8.81 3.39
N SER A 87 15.70 -8.40 4.62
CA SER A 87 16.99 -8.64 5.30
C SER A 87 17.19 -10.11 5.67
N SER A 88 16.11 -10.88 5.77
CA SER A 88 16.14 -12.31 6.11
C SER A 88 16.19 -13.24 4.89
N GLN A 89 15.95 -12.73 3.67
CA GLN A 89 16.04 -13.53 2.45
C GLN A 89 17.46 -13.54 1.88
N SER A 90 17.90 -14.71 1.39
CA SER A 90 19.17 -14.80 0.67
C SER A 90 19.07 -14.03 -0.66
N LEU A 91 20.09 -13.24 -0.97
CA LEU A 91 20.21 -12.35 -2.14
C LEU A 91 20.34 -13.09 -3.49
N SER A 92 19.71 -14.25 -3.63
CA SER A 92 19.69 -14.92 -4.93
C SER A 92 18.77 -14.15 -5.88
N PRO A 93 19.23 -13.82 -7.10
CA PRO A 93 18.42 -13.09 -8.05
C PRO A 93 17.23 -13.95 -8.47
N ILE A 94 16.03 -13.49 -8.14
CA ILE A 94 14.77 -14.09 -8.55
C ILE A 94 14.19 -13.35 -9.76
N ARG A 95 13.59 -14.08 -10.69
CA ARG A 95 12.85 -13.51 -11.81
C ARG A 95 11.36 -13.53 -11.50
N LEU A 96 10.73 -12.36 -11.55
CA LEU A 96 9.30 -12.15 -11.31
C LEU A 96 8.67 -11.48 -12.53
N TYR A 97 7.33 -11.58 -12.64
CA TYR A 97 6.58 -11.03 -13.78
C TYR A 97 5.46 -10.13 -13.27
N ARG A 98 5.32 -8.94 -13.87
CA ARG A 98 4.24 -7.99 -13.55
C ARG A 98 3.48 -7.62 -14.81
N GLY A 99 2.18 -7.89 -14.82
CA GLY A 99 1.27 -7.37 -15.84
C GLY A 99 0.92 -5.90 -15.55
N VAL A 100 1.01 -5.06 -16.57
CA VAL A 100 0.59 -3.65 -16.52
C VAL A 100 -0.25 -3.37 -17.77
N LYS A 101 -1.35 -2.63 -17.60
CA LYS A 101 -2.08 -2.05 -18.73
C LYS A 101 -1.48 -0.68 -19.02
N LEU A 102 -1.01 -0.48 -20.24
CA LEU A 102 -0.45 0.78 -20.73
C LEU A 102 -1.20 1.17 -21.99
N ASN A 103 -1.40 2.46 -22.19
CA ASN A 103 -1.84 2.96 -23.49
C ASN A 103 -0.64 3.01 -24.47
N ARG A 104 -0.93 3.30 -25.74
CA ARG A 104 0.11 3.33 -26.79
C ARG A 104 1.18 4.38 -26.50
N ASP A 105 0.77 5.57 -26.09
CA ASP A 105 1.67 6.71 -25.85
C ASP A 105 2.62 6.43 -24.66
N GLU A 106 2.13 5.77 -23.62
CA GLU A 106 2.94 5.32 -22.47
C GLU A 106 3.93 4.24 -22.90
N LEU A 107 3.51 3.29 -23.75
CA LEU A 107 4.39 2.23 -24.24
C LEU A 107 5.55 2.80 -25.08
N GLU A 108 5.26 3.80 -25.92
CA GLU A 108 6.25 4.46 -26.77
C GLU A 108 7.31 5.27 -25.96
N GLN A 109 7.04 5.59 -24.69
CA GLN A 109 8.03 6.19 -23.80
C GLN A 109 9.08 5.19 -23.29
N PHE A 110 8.83 3.88 -23.37
CA PHE A 110 9.79 2.86 -22.92
C PHE A 110 10.90 2.66 -23.95
N HIS A 111 12.12 3.03 -23.55
CA HIS A 111 13.32 2.85 -24.36
C HIS A 111 14.31 1.94 -23.65
N VAL A 112 14.99 1.08 -24.41
CA VAL A 112 16.05 0.22 -23.88
C VAL A 112 17.17 1.09 -23.32
N GLY A 113 17.60 0.81 -22.10
CA GLY A 113 18.64 1.57 -21.40
C GLY A 113 18.12 2.72 -20.51
N CYS A 114 16.81 2.99 -20.49
CA CYS A 114 16.23 3.97 -19.58
C CYS A 114 15.79 3.35 -18.24
N LEU A 115 15.82 4.16 -17.17
CA LEU A 115 15.36 3.76 -15.83
C LEU A 115 13.86 4.03 -15.68
N ILE A 116 13.14 3.07 -15.11
CA ILE A 116 11.72 3.18 -14.83
C ILE A 116 11.55 3.32 -13.32
N SER A 117 10.87 4.39 -12.89
CA SER A 117 10.46 4.58 -11.51
C SER A 117 8.95 4.45 -11.39
N THR A 118 8.47 3.76 -10.36
CA THR A 118 7.02 3.60 -10.12
C THR A 118 6.61 4.21 -8.80
N ASN A 119 5.48 4.91 -8.81
CA ASN A 119 4.90 5.53 -7.63
C ASN A 119 4.11 4.48 -6.82
N GLY A 120 4.79 3.85 -5.87
CA GLY A 120 4.22 2.86 -4.94
C GLY A 120 4.93 1.51 -4.97
N PHE A 121 4.44 0.57 -4.17
CA PHE A 121 5.03 -0.76 -4.08
C PHE A 121 4.73 -1.63 -5.31
N PHE A 122 5.74 -2.40 -5.74
CA PHE A 122 5.54 -3.49 -6.67
C PHE A 122 4.78 -4.61 -5.96
N PHE A 123 3.56 -4.89 -6.41
CA PHE A 123 2.78 -6.02 -5.92
C PHE A 123 2.51 -6.99 -7.07
N MET A 124 2.69 -8.29 -6.79
CA MET A 124 2.44 -9.40 -7.70
C MET A 124 1.49 -10.37 -6.99
N PHE A 125 0.39 -10.74 -7.64
CA PHE A 125 -0.35 -11.94 -7.25
C PHE A 125 0.49 -13.13 -7.73
N ILE A 126 1.03 -13.91 -6.80
CA ILE A 126 1.60 -15.23 -7.09
C ILE A 126 0.45 -16.20 -7.34
#